data_AF-A0A5A5TI69-F1
#
_entry.id   AF-A0A5A5TI69-F1
#
_cell.length_a   1.000
_cell.length_b   1.000
_cell.length_c   1.000
_cell.angle_alpha   90.00
_cell.angle_beta   90.00
_cell.angle_gamma   90.00
#
_symmetry.space_group_name_H-M   'P 1'
#
loop_
_entity.id
_entity.type
_entity.pdbx_description
1 polymer ?
#
loop_
_entity_poly.entity_id
_entity_poly.type
_entity_poly.pdbx_seq_one_letter_code
_entity_poly.pdbx_strand_id
1 'polypeptide(L)'
;MFTYTIYALQDPRNNKVRYVGLTASALETRLKEHMQATSGGSDKIRWLHELEQLGVKPKIKILEEDVEAGMAEERETYWINYYHRISPLTNINKLKPNKYSLYFDPELDEKNSEERWMNMRQTARLLGLNYQTLCILVARGEVRSKKSGNWNVRLVEINEIKKVFQKRFYPEPN
;
A
#
# COMPACT_ATOMS: atom_id res chain seq x y z
N MET A 1 -2.78 21.50 -4.02
CA MET A 1 -2.54 20.37 -3.08
C MET A 1 -1.35 19.58 -3.61
N PHE A 2 -0.45 19.12 -2.74
CA PHE A 2 0.63 18.22 -3.14
C PHE A 2 0.11 16.78 -3.14
N THR A 3 0.25 16.09 -4.27
CA THR A 3 -0.03 14.66 -4.39
C THR A 3 1.28 13.87 -4.51
N TYR A 4 1.18 12.58 -4.22
CA TYR A 4 2.28 11.63 -4.28
C TYR A 4 1.92 10.47 -5.19
N THR A 5 2.95 9.88 -5.79
CA THR A 5 2.88 8.65 -6.55
C THR A 5 3.55 7.54 -5.75
N ILE A 6 2.85 6.43 -5.55
CA ILE A 6 3.43 5.20 -5.01
C ILE A 6 3.92 4.36 -6.18
N TYR A 7 5.15 3.88 -6.11
CA TYR A 7 5.79 3.11 -7.18
C TYR A 7 6.51 1.88 -6.65
N ALA A 8 6.77 0.94 -7.55
CA ALA A 8 7.60 -0.23 -7.36
C ALA A 8 8.86 -0.15 -8.23
N LEU A 9 10.00 -0.65 -7.73
CA LEU A 9 11.13 -1.04 -8.55
C LEU A 9 11.14 -2.56 -8.71
N GLN A 10 11.23 -2.99 -9.96
CA GLN A 10 11.17 -4.39 -10.36
C GLN A 10 12.50 -4.84 -10.94
N ASP A 11 12.94 -6.03 -10.56
CA ASP A 11 14.14 -6.66 -11.11
C ASP A 11 13.85 -7.11 -12.56
N PRO A 12 14.59 -6.61 -13.56
CA PRO A 12 14.31 -6.92 -14.96
C PRO A 12 14.61 -8.38 -15.32
N ARG A 13 15.39 -9.11 -14.50
CA ARG A 13 15.80 -10.49 -14.76
C ARG A 13 14.68 -11.50 -14.50
N ASN A 14 13.80 -11.20 -13.54
CA ASN A 14 12.75 -12.11 -13.09
C ASN A 14 11.39 -11.44 -12.87
N ASN A 15 11.28 -10.15 -13.18
CA ASN A 15 10.06 -9.36 -13.03
C ASN A 15 9.50 -9.36 -11.58
N LYS A 16 10.33 -9.55 -10.55
CA LYS A 16 9.90 -9.47 -9.15
C LYS A 16 10.07 -8.05 -8.61
N VAL A 17 9.10 -7.58 -7.82
CA VAL A 17 9.20 -6.27 -7.14
C VAL A 17 10.20 -6.38 -5.99
N ARG A 18 11.21 -5.51 -5.97
CA ARG A 18 12.27 -5.54 -4.95
C ARG A 18 12.25 -4.31 -4.04
N TYR A 19 11.51 -3.28 -4.40
CA TYR A 19 11.37 -2.06 -3.62
C TYR A 19 10.03 -1.40 -3.89
N VAL A 20 9.43 -0.81 -2.86
CA VAL A 20 8.25 0.05 -2.97
C VAL A 20 8.60 1.41 -2.39
N GLY A 21 8.25 2.49 -3.08
CA GLY A 21 8.54 3.85 -2.66
C GLY A 21 7.41 4.80 -2.94
N LEU A 22 7.49 6.00 -2.37
CA LEU A 22 6.65 7.14 -2.73
C LEU A 22 7.51 8.31 -3.25
N THR A 23 6.93 9.17 -4.08
CA THR A 23 7.58 10.38 -4.60
C THR A 23 6.55 11.46 -4.91
N ALA A 24 6.91 12.74 -4.71
CA ALA A 24 6.18 13.89 -5.24
C ALA A 24 6.81 14.44 -6.53
N SER A 25 7.94 13.86 -6.94
CA SER A 25 8.70 14.22 -8.14
C SER A 25 8.54 13.17 -9.23
N ALA A 26 8.88 13.53 -10.46
CA ALA A 26 8.84 12.62 -11.62
C ALA A 26 9.59 11.30 -11.36
N LEU A 27 9.02 10.20 -11.84
CA LEU A 27 9.54 8.84 -11.62
C LEU A 27 10.94 8.65 -12.19
N GLU A 28 11.24 9.25 -13.34
CA GLU A 28 12.58 9.18 -13.95
C GLU A 28 13.65 9.82 -13.05
N THR A 29 13.34 10.97 -12.44
CA THR A 29 14.22 11.62 -11.48
C THR A 29 14.45 10.71 -10.28
N ARG A 30 13.38 10.11 -9.75
CA ARG A 30 13.46 9.21 -8.61
C ARG A 30 14.25 7.94 -8.91
N LEU A 31 14.11 7.39 -10.13
CA LEU A 31 14.88 6.25 -10.59
C LEU A 31 16.38 6.59 -10.68
N LYS A 32 16.73 7.76 -11.23
CA LYS A 32 18.12 8.24 -11.27
C LYS A 32 18.71 8.37 -9.86
N GLU A 33 17.96 8.94 -8.93
CA GLU A 33 18.37 9.03 -7.52
C GLU A 33 18.64 7.67 -6.90
N HIS A 34 17.80 6.65 -7.16
CA HIS A 34 18.05 5.30 -6.66
C HIS A 34 19.33 4.70 -7.23
N MET A 35 19.59 4.88 -8.53
CA MET A 35 20.81 4.38 -9.16
C MET A 35 22.08 5.08 -8.63
N GLN A 36 21.97 6.35 -8.22
CA GLN A 36 23.08 7.12 -7.65
C GLN A 36 23.19 6.99 -6.12
N ALA A 37 22.20 6.39 -5.46
CA ALA A 37 22.15 6.34 -4.02
C ALA A 37 23.23 5.41 -3.46
N THR A 38 24.15 6.00 -2.70
CA THR A 38 25.10 5.26 -1.84
C THR A 38 24.50 4.89 -0.49
N SER A 39 23.24 5.27 -0.23
CA SER A 39 22.54 5.10 1.03
C SER A 39 21.20 4.36 0.90
N GLY A 40 20.79 3.75 2.01
CA GLY A 40 19.54 2.99 2.14
C GLY A 40 19.74 1.50 1.89
N GLY A 41 19.87 0.72 2.98
CA GLY A 41 19.82 -0.74 3.00
C GLY A 41 20.92 -1.44 2.18
N SER A 42 21.78 -2.21 2.84
CA SER A 42 22.81 -3.02 2.18
C SER A 42 22.25 -3.90 1.06
N ASP A 43 21.07 -4.49 1.27
CA ASP A 43 20.43 -5.37 0.28
C ASP A 43 19.91 -4.64 -0.96
N LYS A 44 19.39 -3.40 -0.81
CA LYS A 44 18.95 -2.58 -1.94
C LYS A 44 20.14 -2.15 -2.78
N ILE A 45 21.19 -1.63 -2.13
CA ILE A 45 22.41 -1.17 -2.82
C ILE A 45 23.08 -2.33 -3.55
N ARG A 46 23.26 -3.48 -2.88
CA ARG A 46 23.82 -4.68 -3.51
C ARG A 46 23.03 -5.10 -4.75
N TRP A 47 21.71 -5.14 -4.64
CA TRP A 47 20.84 -5.49 -5.77
C TRP A 47 20.98 -4.51 -6.94
N LEU A 48 20.98 -3.20 -6.70
CA LEU A 48 21.13 -2.21 -7.77
C LEU A 48 22.50 -2.29 -8.44
N HIS A 49 23.57 -2.51 -7.65
CA HIS A 49 24.92 -2.68 -8.16
C HIS A 49 25.07 -3.95 -9.03
N GLU A 50 24.44 -5.07 -8.64
CA GLU A 50 24.38 -6.27 -9.49
C GLU A 50 23.73 -5.99 -10.85
N LEU A 51 22.65 -5.21 -10.89
CA LEU A 51 21.99 -4.85 -12.14
C LEU A 51 22.88 -3.95 -13.00
N GLU A 52 23.56 -2.98 -12.38
CA GLU A 52 24.49 -2.08 -13.06
C GLU A 52 25.68 -2.84 -13.69
N GLN A 53 26.26 -3.81 -12.98
CA GLN A 53 27.32 -4.69 -13.51
C GLN A 53 26.87 -5.52 -14.72
N LEU A 54 25.58 -5.85 -14.79
CA LEU A 54 24.97 -6.55 -15.91
C LEU A 54 24.50 -5.59 -17.03
N GLY A 55 24.74 -4.28 -16.89
CA GLY A 55 24.34 -3.26 -17.87
C GLY A 55 22.83 -3.03 -17.95
N VAL A 56 22.07 -3.45 -16.94
CA VAL A 56 20.60 -3.31 -16.89
C VAL A 56 20.16 -2.42 -15.73
N LYS A 57 18.92 -1.91 -15.81
CA LYS A 57 18.32 -1.03 -14.78
C LYS A 57 17.00 -1.63 -14.27
N PRO A 58 16.62 -1.35 -13.00
CA PRO A 58 15.31 -1.75 -12.52
C PRO A 58 14.21 -1.03 -13.29
N LYS A 59 13.09 -1.73 -13.51
CA LYS A 59 11.88 -1.13 -14.10
C LYS A 59 11.11 -0.42 -13.00
N ILE A 60 10.78 0.85 -13.19
CA ILE A 60 9.90 1.60 -12.28
C ILE A 60 8.46 1.47 -12.75
N LYS A 61 7.56 1.07 -11.84
CA LYS A 61 6.13 0.88 -12.14
C LYS A 61 5.30 1.68 -11.15
N ILE A 62 4.30 2.38 -11.66
CA ILE A 62 3.29 3.06 -10.84
C ILE A 62 2.37 2.02 -10.20
N LEU A 63 2.16 2.14 -8.90
CA LEU A 63 1.18 1.35 -8.14
C LEU A 63 -0.08 2.17 -7.83
N GLU A 64 0.10 3.46 -7.55
CA GLU A 64 -0.98 4.38 -7.18
C GLU A 64 -0.56 5.83 -7.47
N GLU A 65 -1.44 6.61 -8.08
CA GLU A 65 -1.22 8.03 -8.41
C GLU A 65 -2.15 8.92 -7.60
N ASP A 66 -1.85 10.22 -7.60
CA ASP A 66 -2.68 11.26 -6.96
C ASP A 66 -3.01 11.01 -5.48
N VAL A 67 -2.09 10.36 -4.76
CA VAL A 67 -2.26 10.08 -3.33
C VAL A 67 -2.06 11.36 -2.54
N GLU A 68 -3.07 11.73 -1.75
CA GLU A 68 -2.98 12.90 -0.87
C GLU A 68 -1.81 12.76 0.11
N ALA A 69 -1.09 13.87 0.35
CA ALA A 69 0.08 13.89 1.23
C ALA A 69 -0.16 13.26 2.62
N GLY A 70 -1.35 13.45 3.20
CA GLY A 70 -1.72 12.88 4.50
C GLY A 70 -1.93 11.35 4.50
N MET A 71 -2.01 10.72 3.33
CA MET A 71 -2.19 9.28 3.16
C MET A 71 -0.96 8.58 2.55
N ALA A 72 -0.01 9.33 1.97
CA ALA A 72 1.08 8.78 1.17
C ALA A 72 1.92 7.71 1.91
N GLU A 73 2.31 7.95 3.17
CA GLU A 73 3.07 6.97 3.97
C GLU A 73 2.26 5.71 4.28
N GLU A 74 0.96 5.87 4.49
CA GLU A 74 0.05 4.77 4.79
C GLU A 74 -0.14 3.89 3.55
N ARG A 75 -0.25 4.51 2.36
CA ARG A 75 -0.33 3.81 1.08
C ARG A 75 0.99 3.12 0.71
N GLU A 76 2.15 3.75 0.94
CA GLU A 76 3.45 3.08 0.79
C GLU A 76 3.52 1.82 1.69
N THR A 77 3.08 1.94 2.94
CA THR A 77 3.05 0.81 3.90
C THR A 77 2.11 -0.31 3.45
N TYR A 78 0.94 0.02 2.90
CA TYR A 78 0.02 -0.96 2.32
C TYR A 78 0.70 -1.77 1.20
N TRP A 79 1.34 -1.11 0.25
CA TRP A 79 2.01 -1.77 -0.87
C TRP A 79 3.25 -2.57 -0.47
N ILE A 80 4.02 -2.09 0.53
CA ILE A 80 5.13 -2.88 1.10
C ILE A 80 4.59 -4.17 1.73
N ASN A 81 3.50 -4.11 2.51
CA ASN A 81 2.90 -5.32 3.11
C ASN A 81 2.39 -6.30 2.05
N TYR A 82 1.74 -5.79 0.99
CA TYR A 82 1.27 -6.62 -0.12
C TYR A 82 2.43 -7.36 -0.80
N TYR A 83 3.46 -6.63 -1.24
CA TYR A 83 4.56 -7.23 -2.00
C TYR A 83 5.52 -8.04 -1.13
N HIS A 84 5.66 -7.77 0.17
CA HIS A 84 6.52 -8.56 1.07
C HIS A 84 6.15 -10.04 1.08
N ARG A 85 4.86 -10.36 0.92
CA ARG A 85 4.34 -11.73 0.94
C ARG A 85 4.66 -12.52 -0.33
N ILE A 86 4.74 -11.83 -1.47
CA ILE A 86 4.90 -12.44 -2.80
C ILE A 86 6.26 -12.17 -3.44
N SER A 87 7.11 -11.35 -2.81
CA SER A 87 8.37 -10.89 -3.39
C SER A 87 9.41 -10.50 -2.31
N PRO A 88 10.72 -10.72 -2.57
CA PRO A 88 11.78 -10.38 -1.62
C PRO A 88 12.08 -8.87 -1.65
N LEU A 89 11.27 -8.09 -0.93
CA LEU A 89 11.44 -6.65 -0.79
C LEU A 89 12.70 -6.29 0.01
N THR A 90 13.38 -5.23 -0.39
CA THR A 90 14.61 -4.72 0.24
C THR A 90 14.33 -3.65 1.30
N ASN A 91 13.09 -3.18 1.40
CA ASN A 91 12.66 -2.12 2.32
C ASN A 91 11.60 -2.59 3.33
N ILE A 92 11.55 -3.89 3.64
CA ILE A 92 10.65 -4.46 4.66
C ILE A 92 10.90 -3.88 6.05
N ASN A 93 12.11 -3.42 6.32
CA ASN A 93 12.48 -2.77 7.58
C ASN A 93 11.76 -1.42 7.79
N LYS A 94 11.18 -0.83 6.75
CA LYS A 94 10.27 0.32 6.89
C LYS A 94 8.95 -0.05 7.55
N LEU A 95 8.56 -1.32 7.53
CA LEU A 95 7.38 -1.77 8.26
C LEU A 95 7.65 -1.60 9.76
N LYS A 96 7.04 -0.58 10.35
CA LYS A 96 6.95 -0.49 11.82
C LYS A 96 6.18 -1.73 12.28
N PRO A 97 6.60 -2.42 13.36
CA PRO A 97 5.87 -3.56 13.88
C PRO A 97 4.48 -3.11 14.34
N ASN A 98 3.53 -3.16 13.41
CA ASN A 98 2.14 -3.02 13.69
C ASN A 98 1.64 -4.44 13.96
N LYS A 99 1.20 -4.70 15.21
CA LYS A 99 0.61 -5.99 15.64
C LYS A 99 -0.49 -6.53 14.71
N TYR A 100 -0.97 -5.72 13.75
CA TYR A 100 -2.06 -6.02 12.85
C TYR A 100 -1.68 -6.18 11.35
N SER A 101 -0.42 -5.97 10.93
CA SER A 101 -0.01 -6.16 9.50
C SER A 101 -0.01 -7.64 9.05
N LEU A 102 -0.08 -8.56 10.00
CA LEU A 102 -0.22 -9.99 9.77
C LEU A 102 -1.59 -10.40 9.20
N TYR A 103 -2.63 -9.55 9.28
CA TYR A 103 -4.03 -9.96 9.01
C TYR A 103 -4.63 -9.60 7.64
N PHE A 104 -3.86 -8.98 6.73
CA PHE A 104 -4.34 -8.73 5.36
C PHE A 104 -3.64 -9.67 4.37
N ASP A 105 -4.27 -10.82 4.17
CA ASP A 105 -3.90 -11.80 3.15
C ASP A 105 -4.94 -11.74 2.02
N PRO A 106 -4.59 -11.22 0.82
CA PRO A 106 -5.50 -11.15 -0.31
C PRO A 106 -6.06 -12.52 -0.73
N GLU A 107 -5.28 -13.61 -0.64
CA GLU A 107 -5.72 -14.96 -1.02
C GLU A 107 -6.68 -15.58 0.02
N LEU A 108 -6.59 -15.19 1.29
CA LEU A 108 -7.56 -15.58 2.33
C LEU A 108 -8.84 -14.71 2.31
N ASP A 109 -8.75 -13.47 1.82
CA ASP A 109 -9.91 -12.57 1.67
C ASP A 109 -10.76 -12.91 0.45
N GLU A 110 -10.16 -13.37 -0.65
CA GLU A 110 -10.92 -13.79 -1.84
C GLU A 110 -11.74 -15.07 -1.59
N LYS A 111 -11.30 -15.91 -0.63
CA LYS A 111 -12.00 -17.14 -0.22
C LYS A 111 -13.04 -16.96 0.88
N ASN A 112 -13.13 -15.79 1.53
CA ASN A 112 -14.14 -15.51 2.56
C ASN A 112 -15.10 -14.42 2.08
N SER A 113 -16.12 -14.84 1.31
CA SER A 113 -17.26 -14.01 0.89
C SER A 113 -18.24 -13.67 2.04
N GLU A 114 -17.89 -13.99 3.29
CA GLU A 114 -18.70 -13.73 4.46
C GLU A 114 -18.48 -12.31 4.98
N GLU A 115 -19.55 -11.65 5.44
CA GLU A 115 -19.51 -10.27 5.95
C GLU A 115 -18.44 -10.09 7.03
N ARG A 116 -17.50 -9.16 6.82
CA ARG A 116 -16.37 -8.96 7.73
C ARG A 116 -16.52 -7.65 8.49
N TRP A 117 -17.00 -7.75 9.72
CA TRP A 117 -17.20 -6.61 10.62
C TRP A 117 -15.95 -6.33 11.46
N MET A 118 -15.36 -5.14 11.33
CA MET A 118 -14.19 -4.74 12.12
C MET A 118 -14.35 -3.35 12.72
N ASN A 119 -13.61 -3.08 13.80
CA ASN A 119 -13.69 -1.77 14.44
C ASN A 119 -13.16 -0.67 13.51
N MET A 120 -13.72 0.53 13.57
CA MET A 120 -13.35 1.61 12.65
C MET A 120 -11.87 2.01 12.69
N ARG A 121 -11.22 2.03 13.86
CA ARG A 121 -9.78 2.38 13.98
C ARG A 121 -8.86 1.29 13.43
N GLN A 122 -9.24 0.02 13.62
CA GLN A 122 -8.56 -1.14 13.08
C GLN A 122 -8.72 -1.15 11.57
N THR A 123 -9.93 -0.88 11.09
CA THR A 123 -10.24 -0.82 9.66
C THR A 123 -9.48 0.32 8.98
N ALA A 124 -9.42 1.50 9.61
CA ALA A 124 -8.61 2.64 9.19
C ALA A 124 -7.16 2.21 8.94
N ARG A 125 -6.53 1.69 10.00
CA ARG A 125 -5.13 1.24 9.95
C ARG A 125 -4.88 0.06 9.03
N LEU A 126 -5.85 -0.85 8.88
CA LEU A 126 -5.73 -2.04 8.04
C LEU A 126 -5.76 -1.65 6.57
N LEU A 127 -6.69 -0.77 6.19
CA LEU A 127 -6.93 -0.37 4.81
C LEU A 127 -6.05 0.79 4.36
N GLY A 128 -5.25 1.34 5.27
CA GLY A 128 -4.42 2.47 4.97
C GLY A 128 -5.23 3.77 4.81
N LEU A 129 -6.27 3.94 5.63
CA LEU A 129 -7.23 5.03 5.55
C LEU A 129 -7.17 5.92 6.79
N ASN A 130 -7.33 7.22 6.56
CA ASN A 130 -7.62 8.15 7.61
C ASN A 130 -8.96 7.79 8.32
N TYR A 131 -8.96 7.78 9.66
CA TYR A 131 -10.15 7.44 10.46
C TYR A 131 -11.34 8.36 10.16
N GLN A 132 -11.09 9.65 9.92
CA GLN A 132 -12.10 10.62 9.54
C GLN A 132 -12.74 10.26 8.20
N THR A 133 -11.97 9.74 7.24
CA THR A 133 -12.50 9.25 5.96
C THR A 133 -13.51 8.13 6.19
N LEU A 134 -13.20 7.18 7.08
CA LEU A 134 -14.17 6.13 7.45
C LEU A 134 -15.40 6.67 8.16
N CYS A 135 -15.25 7.66 9.04
CA CYS A 135 -16.39 8.34 9.66
C CYS A 135 -17.31 9.00 8.64
N ILE A 136 -16.74 9.64 7.61
CA ILE A 136 -17.50 10.27 6.53
C ILE A 136 -18.27 9.23 5.72
N LEU A 137 -17.64 8.11 5.34
CA LEU A 137 -18.29 7.03 4.58
C LEU A 137 -19.48 6.43 5.33
N VAL A 138 -19.30 6.18 6.63
CA VAL A 138 -20.39 5.69 7.49
C VAL A 138 -21.49 6.74 7.64
N ALA A 139 -21.14 8.01 7.84
CA ALA A 139 -22.12 9.09 7.99
C ALA A 139 -22.95 9.32 6.72
N ARG A 140 -22.36 9.07 5.55
CA ARG A 140 -23.03 9.14 4.25
C ARG A 140 -23.83 7.89 3.88
N GLY A 141 -23.75 6.83 4.69
CA GLY A 141 -24.39 5.55 4.40
C GLY A 141 -23.73 4.78 3.26
N GLU A 142 -22.51 5.16 2.85
CA GLU A 142 -21.74 4.46 1.81
C GLU A 142 -21.17 3.13 2.31
N VAL A 143 -21.05 2.98 3.64
CA VAL A 143 -20.55 1.79 4.31
C VAL A 143 -21.44 1.47 5.51
N ARG A 144 -21.90 0.23 5.60
CA ARG A 144 -22.68 -0.24 6.76
C ARG A 144 -21.83 -0.22 8.02
N SER A 145 -22.47 0.21 9.11
CA SER A 145 -21.88 0.17 10.44
C SER A 145 -22.88 -0.36 11.47
N LYS A 146 -22.38 -1.01 12.52
CA LYS A 146 -23.19 -1.45 13.66
C LYS A 146 -22.49 -1.17 14.97
N LYS A 147 -23.27 -1.02 16.04
CA LYS A 147 -22.73 -0.96 17.40
C LYS A 147 -22.19 -2.34 17.78
N SER A 148 -21.03 -2.38 18.42
CA SER A 148 -20.57 -3.57 19.12
C SER A 148 -21.36 -3.73 20.43
N GLY A 149 -21.24 -4.88 21.10
CA GLY A 149 -21.69 -5.05 22.49
C GLY A 149 -21.01 -4.08 23.45
N ASN A 150 -19.86 -3.52 23.06
CA ASN A 150 -19.27 -2.35 23.70
C ASN A 150 -19.78 -1.06 23.02
N TRP A 151 -20.49 -0.21 23.78
CA TRP A 151 -21.09 1.04 23.31
C TRP A 151 -20.10 2.06 22.72
N ASN A 152 -18.81 1.96 23.07
CA ASN A 152 -17.74 2.81 22.54
C ASN A 152 -17.12 2.31 21.23
N VAL A 153 -17.55 1.14 20.73
CA VAL A 153 -16.93 0.50 19.56
C VAL A 153 -17.95 0.40 18.43
N ARG A 154 -17.67 1.08 17.33
CA ARG A 154 -18.41 0.95 16.07
C ARG A 154 -17.68 -0.01 15.14
N LEU A 155 -18.43 -1.00 14.64
CA LEU A 155 -17.97 -1.95 13.63
C LEU A 155 -18.42 -1.47 12.25
N VAL A 156 -17.59 -1.70 11.24
CA VAL A 156 -17.85 -1.41 9.82
C VAL A 156 -17.62 -2.66 8.99
N GLU A 157 -18.39 -2.80 7.91
CA GLU A 157 -18.25 -3.90 6.96
C GLU A 157 -17.09 -3.60 5.99
N ILE A 158 -16.04 -4.41 6.03
CA ILE A 158 -14.79 -4.13 5.31
C ILE A 158 -14.95 -4.28 3.79
N ASN A 159 -15.74 -5.24 3.33
CA ASN A 159 -15.86 -5.53 1.92
C ASN A 159 -16.58 -4.38 1.18
N GLU A 160 -17.51 -3.68 1.82
CA GLU A 160 -18.11 -2.44 1.31
C GLU A 160 -17.11 -1.31 1.23
N ILE A 161 -16.23 -1.17 2.23
CA ILE A 161 -15.16 -0.17 2.18
C ILE A 161 -14.27 -0.48 0.99
N LYS A 162 -13.82 -1.73 0.82
CA LYS A 162 -13.03 -2.13 -0.34
C LYS A 162 -13.75 -1.82 -1.66
N LYS A 163 -15.05 -2.10 -1.79
CA LYS A 163 -15.85 -1.79 -2.99
C LYS A 163 -15.91 -0.29 -3.28
N VAL A 164 -16.15 0.53 -2.26
CA VAL A 164 -16.18 2.00 -2.41
C VAL A 164 -14.82 2.52 -2.90
N PHE A 165 -13.72 2.02 -2.33
CA PHE A 165 -12.38 2.44 -2.72
C PHE A 165 -11.97 1.88 -4.10
N GLN A 166 -12.30 0.63 -4.42
CA GLN A 166 -12.06 0.05 -5.73
C GLN A 166 -12.77 0.87 -6.81
N LYS A 167 -14.06 1.18 -6.62
CA LYS A 167 -14.83 2.04 -7.55
C LYS A 167 -14.25 3.45 -7.70
N ARG A 168 -13.67 4.01 -6.63
CA ARG A 168 -13.22 5.40 -6.59
C ARG A 168 -11.79 5.60 -7.11
N PHE A 169 -10.91 4.63 -6.92
CA PHE A 169 -9.48 4.73 -7.26
C PHE A 169 -9.07 3.80 -8.40
N TYR A 170 -9.89 2.79 -8.72
CA TYR A 170 -9.68 1.87 -9.84
C TYR A 170 -11.00 1.64 -10.58
N PRO A 171 -11.58 2.67 -11.22
CA PRO A 171 -12.75 2.45 -12.07
C PRO A 171 -12.41 1.40 -13.12
N GLU A 172 -13.28 0.39 -13.25
CA GLU A 172 -13.17 -0.61 -14.33
C GLU A 172 -13.04 0.14 -15.67
N PRO A 173 -12.09 -0.23 -16.54
CA PRO A 173 -11.98 0.39 -17.84
C PRO A 173 -13.27 0.12 -18.63
N ASN A 174 -13.86 1.19 -19.20
CA ASN A 174 -14.99 1.09 -20.12
C ASN A 174 -14.63 0.27 -21.36
#